data_AF-A0AAU2MPM2-F1
#
_entry.id   AF-A0AAU2MPM2-F1
#
_cell.length_a   1.000
_cell.length_b   1.000
_cell.length_c   1.000
_cell.angle_alpha   90.00
_cell.angle_beta   90.00
_cell.angle_gamma   90.00
#
_symmetry.space_group_name_H-M   'P 1'
#
loop_
_entity.id
_entity.type
_entity.pdbx_description
1 polymer ?
#
loop_
_entity_poly.entity_id
_entity_poly.type
_entity_poly.pdbx_seq_one_letter_code
_entity_poly.pdbx_strand_id
1 'polypeptide(L)'
;MVRLPLTPAEVERGQRLGALLRRARGCRSMLDVALASHISPETLRKIESGRVATPAFPTIAAIADTLGLSLDAVWAEISQPERTIEDQSVLSVARHASLVS
;
A
#
# COMPACT_ATOMS: atom_id res chain seq x y z
N MET A 1 -10.31 -0.30 28.35
CA MET A 1 -9.36 -1.19 27.64
C MET A 1 -8.24 -0.31 27.10
N VAL A 2 -6.99 -0.52 27.50
CA VAL A 2 -5.85 0.29 27.01
C VAL A 2 -5.56 -0.13 25.57
N ARG A 3 -5.69 0.79 24.61
CA ARG A 3 -5.25 0.56 23.24
C ARG A 3 -3.74 0.74 23.21
N LEU A 4 -2.98 -0.32 22.89
CA LEU A 4 -1.55 -0.16 22.65
C LEU A 4 -1.33 0.82 21.48
N PRO A 5 -0.31 1.68 21.57
CA PRO A 5 0.06 2.51 20.43
C PRO A 5 0.49 1.62 19.26
N LEU A 6 0.19 2.09 18.05
CA LEU A 6 0.65 1.44 16.84
C LEU A 6 2.17 1.54 16.76
N THR A 7 2.81 0.46 16.34
CA THR A 7 4.22 0.46 15.97
C THR A 7 4.44 1.29 14.71
N PRO A 8 5.64 1.88 14.52
CA PRO A 8 5.98 2.58 13.28
C PRO A 8 5.74 1.72 12.03
N ALA A 9 6.08 0.42 12.10
CA ALA A 9 5.88 -0.52 11.00
C ALA A 9 4.39 -0.74 10.65
N GLU A 10 3.48 -0.73 11.63
CA GLU A 10 2.04 -0.81 11.37
C GLU A 10 1.51 0.46 10.71
N VAL A 11 1.98 1.63 11.16
CA VAL A 11 1.62 2.92 10.54
C VAL A 11 2.08 2.95 9.09
N GLU A 12 3.33 2.57 8.84
CA GLU A 12 3.93 2.55 7.51
C GLU A 12 3.23 1.56 6.57
N ARG A 13 2.90 0.36 7.06
CA ARG A 13 2.11 -0.62 6.29
C ARG A 13 0.76 -0.05 5.87
N GLY A 14 0.06 0.64 6.79
CA GLY A 14 -1.20 1.31 6.48
C GLY A 14 -1.07 2.42 5.45
N GLN A 15 0.01 3.21 5.50
CA GLN A 15 0.31 4.23 4.50
C GLN A 15 0.57 3.64 3.12
N ARG A 16 1.37 2.57 3.04
CA ARG A 16 1.66 1.86 1.78
C ARG A 16 0.40 1.26 1.18
N LEU A 17 -0.45 0.64 2.01
CA LEU A 17 -1.75 0.12 1.60
C LEU A 17 -2.63 1.23 1.02
N GLY A 18 -2.76 2.35 1.73
CA GLY A 18 -3.53 3.50 1.27
C GLY A 18 -3.05 4.04 -0.07
N ALA A 19 -1.73 4.20 -0.21
CA ALA A 19 -1.11 4.66 -1.45
C ALA A 19 -1.34 3.69 -2.61
N LEU A 20 -1.23 2.38 -2.38
CA LEU A 20 -1.51 1.35 -3.37
C LEU A 20 -2.96 1.43 -3.86
N LEU A 21 -3.93 1.49 -2.94
CA LEU A 21 -5.35 1.54 -3.29
C LEU A 21 -5.68 2.84 -4.05
N ARG A 22 -5.10 3.96 -3.62
CA ARG A 22 -5.26 5.24 -4.32
C ARG A 22 -4.73 5.19 -5.75
N ARG A 23 -3.56 4.56 -5.97
CA ARG A 23 -2.98 4.37 -7.31
C ARG A 23 -3.89 3.49 -8.17
N ALA A 24 -4.36 2.37 -7.62
CA ALA A 24 -5.24 1.44 -8.33
C ALA A 24 -6.62 2.04 -8.66
N ARG A 25 -7.16 2.92 -7.82
CA ARG A 25 -8.36 3.70 -8.15
C ARG A 25 -8.14 4.60 -9.36
N GLY A 26 -6.95 5.18 -9.49
CA GLY A 26 -6.58 6.03 -10.63
C GLY A 26 -7.51 7.24 -10.76
N CYS A 27 -8.16 7.38 -11.93
CA CYS A 27 -9.12 8.44 -12.23
C CYS A 27 -10.56 8.09 -11.86
N ARG A 28 -10.85 6.88 -11.37
CA ARG A 28 -12.20 6.49 -10.96
C ARG A 28 -12.69 7.38 -9.81
N SER A 29 -13.98 7.72 -9.84
CA SER A 29 -14.64 8.51 -8.80
C SER A 29 -14.49 7.84 -7.43
N MET A 30 -14.17 8.64 -6.40
CA MET A 30 -14.13 8.16 -5.01
C MET A 30 -15.52 7.71 -4.55
N LEU A 31 -16.57 8.40 -4.97
CA LEU A 31 -17.94 8.05 -4.61
C LEU A 31 -18.30 6.67 -5.19
N ASP A 32 -18.05 6.47 -6.49
CA ASP A 32 -18.46 5.25 -7.19
C ASP A 32 -17.74 4.02 -6.65
N VAL A 33 -16.43 4.13 -6.40
CA VAL A 33 -15.65 3.04 -5.80
C VAL A 33 -16.12 2.76 -4.37
N ALA A 34 -16.35 3.80 -3.56
CA ALA A 34 -16.80 3.59 -2.18
C ALA A 34 -18.15 2.87 -2.12
N LEU A 35 -19.11 3.28 -2.97
CA LEU A 35 -20.42 2.66 -3.05
C LEU A 35 -20.35 1.21 -3.55
N ALA A 36 -19.54 0.94 -4.59
CA ALA A 36 -19.31 -0.40 -5.10
C ALA A 36 -18.59 -1.32 -4.08
N SER A 37 -17.75 -0.74 -3.22
CA SER A 37 -17.08 -1.44 -2.10
C SER A 37 -17.92 -1.49 -0.82
N HIS A 38 -19.18 -1.06 -0.86
CA HIS A 38 -20.10 -1.04 0.29
C HIS A 38 -19.56 -0.27 1.53
N ILE A 39 -18.85 0.83 1.30
CA ILE A 39 -18.33 1.71 2.35
C ILE A 39 -18.68 3.17 2.10
N SER A 40 -18.54 4.01 3.13
CA SER A 40 -18.68 5.45 2.94
C SER A 40 -17.49 6.03 2.14
N PRO A 41 -17.69 7.09 1.33
CA PRO A 41 -16.59 7.80 0.69
C PRO A 41 -15.54 8.33 1.67
N GLU A 42 -15.97 8.66 2.90
CA GLU A 42 -15.07 9.11 3.95
C GLU A 42 -14.19 7.97 4.49
N THR A 43 -14.74 6.75 4.61
CA THR A 43 -13.96 5.56 4.94
C THR A 43 -12.89 5.31 3.89
N LEU A 44 -13.25 5.35 2.60
CA LEU A 44 -12.30 5.18 1.51
C LEU A 44 -11.22 6.27 1.53
N ARG A 45 -11.61 7.54 1.74
CA ARG A 45 -10.67 8.67 1.85
C ARG A 45 -9.65 8.47 2.97
N LYS A 46 -10.09 8.02 4.15
CA LYS A 46 -9.20 7.77 5.29
C LYS A 46 -8.22 6.63 5.01
N ILE A 47 -8.67 5.57 4.34
CA ILE A 47 -7.83 4.44 3.95
C ILE A 47 -6.80 4.90 2.91
N GLU A 48 -7.23 5.53 1.82
CA GLU A 48 -6.34 5.98 0.73
C GLU A 48 -5.31 7.02 1.16
N SER A 49 -5.62 7.81 2.18
CA SER A 49 -4.67 8.77 2.77
C SER A 49 -3.73 8.14 3.82
N GLY A 50 -3.84 6.83 4.09
CA GLY A 50 -3.01 6.15 5.08
C GLY A 50 -3.35 6.50 6.53
N ARG A 51 -4.47 7.18 6.79
CA ARG A 51 -4.90 7.57 8.15
C ARG A 51 -5.50 6.42 8.95
N VAL A 52 -5.73 5.28 8.30
CA VAL A 52 -6.18 4.05 8.94
C VAL A 52 -5.05 3.04 8.88
N ALA A 53 -4.29 2.91 9.97
CA ALA A 53 -3.15 1.99 10.03
C ALA A 53 -3.57 0.52 9.99
N THR A 54 -4.69 0.18 10.66
CA THR A 54 -5.20 -1.18 10.78
C THR A 54 -6.64 -1.25 10.26
N PRO A 55 -6.86 -1.11 8.94
CA PRO A 55 -8.19 -1.25 8.37
C PRO A 55 -8.68 -2.69 8.51
N ALA A 56 -9.99 -2.87 8.62
CA ALA A 56 -10.57 -4.19 8.74
C ALA A 56 -10.36 -4.99 7.43
N PHE A 57 -9.99 -6.26 7.54
CA PHE A 57 -9.77 -7.13 6.38
C PHE A 57 -10.95 -7.16 5.39
N PRO A 58 -12.22 -7.34 5.82
CA PRO A 58 -13.35 -7.33 4.88
C PRO A 58 -13.47 -6.04 4.08
N THR A 59 -13.13 -4.89 4.68
CA THR A 59 -13.11 -3.60 3.99
C THR A 59 -12.06 -3.57 2.89
N ILE A 60 -10.86 -4.08 3.15
CA ILE A 60 -9.80 -4.14 2.15
C ILE A 60 -10.13 -5.14 1.04
N ALA A 61 -10.73 -6.29 1.39
CA ALA A 61 -11.20 -7.27 0.41
C ALA A 61 -12.24 -6.68 -0.55
N ALA A 62 -13.25 -5.96 -0.04
CA ALA A 62 -14.27 -5.34 -0.87
C ALA A 62 -13.70 -4.25 -1.81
N ILE A 63 -12.76 -3.43 -1.32
CA ILE A 63 -12.08 -2.44 -2.16
C ILE A 63 -11.22 -3.13 -3.21
N ALA A 64 -10.44 -4.15 -2.83
CA ALA A 64 -9.58 -4.88 -3.76
C ALA A 64 -10.39 -5.51 -4.90
N ASP A 65 -11.51 -6.16 -4.58
CA ASP A 65 -12.45 -6.73 -5.55
C ASP A 65 -12.98 -5.66 -6.52
N THR A 66 -13.50 -4.54 -5.97
CA THR A 66 -13.96 -3.39 -6.77
C THR A 66 -12.87 -2.83 -7.69
N LEU A 67 -11.62 -2.83 -7.23
CA LEU A 67 -10.49 -2.29 -7.96
C LEU A 67 -9.85 -3.28 -8.95
N GLY A 68 -10.24 -4.56 -8.92
CA GLY A 68 -9.65 -5.63 -9.72
C GLY A 68 -8.26 -6.05 -9.23
N LEU A 69 -8.00 -5.94 -7.93
CA LEU A 69 -6.71 -6.28 -7.32
C LEU A 69 -6.74 -7.66 -6.65
N SER A 70 -5.68 -8.43 -6.86
CA SER A 70 -5.44 -9.64 -6.06
C SER A 70 -5.00 -9.27 -4.65
N LEU A 71 -5.60 -9.91 -3.64
CA LEU A 71 -5.18 -9.74 -2.24
C LEU A 71 -3.75 -10.24 -1.99
N ASP A 72 -3.29 -11.25 -2.73
CA ASP A 72 -1.90 -11.71 -2.66
C ASP A 72 -0.94 -10.62 -3.17
N ALA A 73 -1.30 -9.94 -4.26
CA ALA A 73 -0.52 -8.83 -4.81
C ALA A 73 -0.51 -7.63 -3.85
N VAL A 74 -1.65 -7.32 -3.23
CA VAL A 74 -1.74 -6.29 -2.19
C VAL A 74 -0.81 -6.63 -1.02
N TRP A 75 -0.87 -7.88 -0.53
CA TRP A 75 -0.03 -8.34 0.58
C TRP A 75 1.46 -8.27 0.23
N ALA A 76 1.84 -8.72 -0.96
CA ALA A 76 3.22 -8.69 -1.43
C ALA A 76 3.79 -7.27 -1.45
N GLU A 77 3.00 -6.27 -1.87
CA GLU A 77 3.44 -4.88 -1.88
C GLU A 77 3.63 -4.31 -0.47
N ILE A 78 2.62 -4.47 0.40
CA ILE A 78 2.63 -3.80 1.72
C ILE A 78 3.57 -4.47 2.73
N SER A 79 3.99 -5.71 2.45
CA SER A 79 4.89 -6.49 3.29
C SER A 79 6.37 -6.34 2.94
N GLN A 80 6.72 -5.72 1.80
CA GLN A 80 8.13 -5.52 1.46
C GLN A 80 8.77 -4.64 2.53
N PRO A 81 9.88 -5.02 3.17
CA PRO A 81 10.65 -4.04 3.92
C PRO A 81 11.03 -2.90 2.97
N GLU A 82 11.13 -1.68 3.50
CA GLU A 82 11.59 -0.52 2.72
C GLU A 82 12.87 -0.96 1.99
N ARG A 83 12.83 -1.04 0.66
CA ARG A 83 14.04 -1.30 -0.12
C ARG A 83 14.90 -0.06 0.04
N THR A 84 15.76 -0.06 1.05
CA THR A 84 16.80 0.95 1.19
C THR A 84 17.52 1.02 -0.15
N ILE A 85 17.52 2.20 -0.75
CA ILE A 85 18.04 2.48 -2.10
C ILE A 85 19.55 2.13 -2.24
N GLU A 86 20.21 1.72 -1.15
CA GLU A 86 21.61 1.30 -1.13
C GLU A 86 21.95 0.08 -2.00
N ASP A 87 21.00 -0.81 -2.32
CA ASP A 87 21.32 -2.03 -3.09
C ASP A 87 21.44 -1.80 -4.61
N GLN A 88 20.97 -0.65 -5.13
CA GLN A 88 21.13 -0.32 -6.56
C GLN A 88 22.44 0.39 -6.89
N SER A 89 23.12 1.01 -5.91
CA SER A 89 24.41 1.67 -6.15
C SER A 89 25.55 0.67 -6.25
N VAL A 90 25.55 -0.38 -5.42
CA VAL A 90 26.56 -1.45 -5.44
C VAL A 90 26.54 -2.28 -6.73
N LEU A 91 25.36 -2.55 -7.30
CA LEU A 91 25.26 -3.25 -8.59
C LEU A 91 25.67 -2.41 -9.80
N SER A 92 25.57 -1.07 -9.74
CA SER A 92 25.98 -0.18 -10.83
C SER A 92 27.50 0.02 -10.89
N VAL A 93 28.16 0.11 -9.73
CA VAL A 93 29.63 0.25 -9.63
C VAL A 93 30.34 -1.04 -10.05
N ALA A 94 29.81 -2.20 -9.68
CA ALA A 94 30.41 -3.50 -10.04
C ALA A 94 30.45 -3.76 -11.56
N ARG A 95 29.50 -3.20 -12.33
CA ARG A 95 29.45 -3.36 -13.79
C ARG A 95 30.50 -2.52 -14.54
N HIS A 96 30.96 -1.41 -13.98
CA HIS A 96 32.01 -0.58 -14.60
C HIS A 96 33.43 -1.07 -14.28
N ALA A 97 33.61 -1.79 -13.16
CA ALA A 97 34.92 -2.30 -12.75
C ALA A 97 35.41 -3.53 -13.56
N SER A 98 34.54 -4.18 -14.34
CA SER A 98 34.89 -5.40 -15.12
C SER A 98 35.30 -5.15 -16.58
N LEU A 99 35.50 -3.90 -17.02
CA LEU A 99 35.91 -3.59 -18.41
C LEU A 99 37.34 -3.05 -18.54
N VAL A 100 38.16 -3.19 -17.50
CA VAL A 100 39.60 -2.85 -17.58
C VAL A 100 40.43 -4.05 -17.18
N SER A 101 40.61 -4.99 -18.12
CA SER A 101 41.80 -5.85 -18.24
C SER A 101 41.84 -6.42 -19.65
#